data_AF-A0A9X9Q975-F1
#
_entry.id   AF-A0A9X9Q975-F1
#
_cell.length_a   1.000
_cell.length_b   1.000
_cell.length_c   1.000
_cell.angle_alpha   90.00
_cell.angle_beta   90.00
_cell.angle_gamma   90.00
#
_symmetry.space_group_name_H-M   'P 1'
#
loop_
_entity.id
_entity.type
_entity.pdbx_description
1 polymer ?
#
loop_
_entity_poly.entity_id
_entity_poly.type
_entity_poly.pdbx_seq_one_letter_code
_entity_poly.pdbx_strand_id
1 'polypeptide(L)'
;MGKGDPKKLRGKMSSYAIFVQTCREEHKKQHPDASEDKARYEREMKTYIPPQGKTKKKFKDPNAPKRPPLAFLLFCSEYRPKTKGEHPGLYNGDVAKKLGEMWNNTAAGDKQPYEKKASKLKEKYEKDIAAYRAKGKA
;
A
#
# COMPACT_ATOMS: atom_id res chain seq x y z
N MET A 1 -11.51 -21.72 40.54
CA MET A 1 -12.26 -22.87 39.98
C MET A 1 -13.71 -22.76 40.44
N GLY A 2 -14.59 -22.19 39.63
CA GLY A 2 -16.03 -22.11 39.95
C GLY A 2 -16.78 -23.18 39.16
N LYS A 3 -17.25 -24.23 39.83
CA LYS A 3 -18.09 -25.27 39.22
C LYS A 3 -19.46 -24.65 38.93
N GLY A 4 -19.77 -24.40 37.66
CA GLY A 4 -21.08 -23.91 37.23
C GLY A 4 -22.10 -25.06 37.22
N ASP A 5 -23.25 -24.83 37.84
CA ASP A 5 -24.33 -25.80 38.05
C ASP A 5 -24.83 -26.50 36.76
N PRO A 6 -25.10 -27.81 36.78
CA PRO A 6 -25.52 -28.58 35.61
C PRO A 6 -26.98 -28.38 35.17
N LYS A 7 -27.72 -27.45 35.81
CA LYS A 7 -29.13 -27.12 35.51
C LYS A 7 -29.34 -25.73 34.88
N LYS A 8 -28.31 -25.14 34.28
CA LYS A 8 -28.51 -23.97 33.42
C LYS A 8 -29.15 -24.41 32.11
N LEU A 9 -30.48 -24.35 32.05
CA LEU A 9 -31.23 -24.44 30.79
C LEU A 9 -30.58 -23.46 29.81
N ARG A 10 -29.89 -23.99 28.78
CA ARG A 10 -29.37 -23.19 27.67
C ARG A 10 -30.51 -22.27 27.25
N GLY A 11 -30.30 -20.96 27.41
CA GLY A 11 -31.35 -19.96 27.20
C GLY A 11 -32.07 -20.26 25.90
N LYS A 12 -33.40 -20.46 25.99
CA LYS A 12 -34.26 -20.69 24.83
C LYS A 12 -33.97 -19.54 23.87
N MET A 13 -33.30 -19.81 22.74
CA MET A 13 -33.03 -18.79 21.73
C MET A 13 -34.35 -18.10 21.41
N SER A 14 -34.35 -16.77 21.44
CA SER A 14 -35.51 -15.97 21.04
C SER A 14 -36.05 -16.51 19.71
N SER A 15 -37.36 -16.49 19.48
CA SER A 15 -37.97 -16.93 18.22
C SER A 15 -37.29 -16.28 17.01
N TYR A 16 -36.83 -15.03 17.17
CA TYR A 16 -36.03 -14.32 16.19
C TYR A 16 -34.61 -14.90 16.01
N ALA A 17 -33.96 -15.34 17.08
CA ALA A 17 -32.65 -16.00 16.99
C ALA A 17 -32.74 -17.38 16.31
N ILE A 18 -33.86 -18.10 16.50
CA ILE A 18 -34.13 -19.34 15.75
C ILE A 18 -34.35 -19.00 14.27
N PHE A 19 -35.14 -17.98 13.96
CA PHE A 19 -35.39 -17.52 12.59
C PHE A 19 -34.11 -17.06 11.87
N VAL A 20 -33.28 -16.23 12.51
CA VAL A 20 -31.99 -15.79 11.94
C VAL A 20 -31.04 -16.96 11.73
N GLN A 21 -31.04 -17.95 12.64
CA GLN A 21 -30.26 -19.16 12.48
C GLN A 21 -30.74 -19.96 11.26
N THR A 22 -32.05 -20.16 11.09
CA THR A 22 -32.60 -20.84 9.91
C THR A 22 -32.30 -20.09 8.62
N CYS A 23 -32.45 -18.76 8.59
CA CYS A 23 -32.10 -17.95 7.42
C CYS A 23 -30.61 -18.03 7.06
N ARG A 24 -29.72 -18.05 8.05
CA ARG A 24 -28.27 -18.21 7.83
C ARG A 24 -27.94 -19.61 7.27
N GLU A 25 -28.59 -20.65 7.77
CA GLU A 25 -28.38 -22.02 7.28
C GLU A 25 -28.98 -22.21 5.87
N GLU A 26 -30.14 -21.62 5.56
CA GLU A 26 -30.72 -21.59 4.22
C GLU A 26 -29.79 -20.86 3.22
N HIS A 27 -29.26 -19.70 3.60
CA HIS A 27 -28.32 -18.95 2.76
C HIS A 27 -27.01 -19.71 2.49
N LYS A 28 -26.51 -20.49 3.48
CA LYS A 28 -25.36 -21.38 3.29
C LYS A 28 -25.68 -22.57 2.37
N LYS A 29 -26.91 -23.09 2.39
CA LYS A 29 -27.37 -24.16 1.49
C LYS A 29 -27.60 -23.68 0.05
N GLN A 30 -27.99 -22.41 -0.12
CA GLN A 30 -28.15 -21.78 -1.43
C GLN A 30 -26.81 -21.35 -2.05
N HIS A 31 -25.81 -21.05 -1.22
CA HIS A 31 -24.45 -20.70 -1.66
C HIS A 31 -23.36 -21.58 -0.99
N PRO A 32 -23.41 -22.91 -1.14
CA PRO A 32 -22.40 -23.81 -0.57
C PRO A 32 -21.06 -23.65 -1.30
N ASP A 33 -21.15 -23.38 -2.61
CA ASP A 33 -20.07 -23.12 -3.54
C ASP A 33 -19.20 -21.92 -3.11
N ALA A 34 -19.79 -20.84 -2.61
CA ALA A 34 -19.04 -19.64 -2.20
C ALA A 34 -18.13 -19.90 -0.98
N SER A 35 -18.56 -20.74 -0.04
CA SER A 35 -17.74 -21.11 1.12
C SER A 35 -16.64 -22.10 0.74
N GLU A 36 -16.98 -23.05 -0.13
CA GLU A 36 -16.06 -24.07 -0.62
C GLU A 36 -15.01 -23.48 -1.57
N ASP A 37 -15.40 -22.53 -2.44
CA ASP A 37 -14.51 -21.80 -3.34
C ASP A 37 -13.49 -20.98 -2.56
N LYS A 38 -13.93 -20.28 -1.51
CA LYS A 38 -13.03 -19.58 -0.60
C LYS A 38 -12.05 -20.53 0.10
N ALA A 39 -12.54 -21.67 0.60
CA ALA A 39 -11.68 -22.67 1.26
C ALA A 39 -10.69 -23.33 0.28
N ARG A 40 -11.12 -23.56 -0.97
CA ARG A 40 -10.27 -24.06 -2.06
C ARG A 40 -9.18 -23.05 -2.39
N TYR A 41 -9.55 -21.78 -2.59
CA TYR A 41 -8.61 -20.69 -2.84
C TYR A 41 -7.59 -20.53 -1.71
N GLU A 42 -8.03 -20.57 -0.44
CA GLU A 42 -7.12 -20.49 0.70
C GLU A 42 -6.13 -21.68 0.76
N ARG A 43 -6.57 -22.89 0.36
CA ARG A 43 -5.71 -24.08 0.28
C ARG A 43 -4.71 -23.97 -0.87
N GLU A 44 -5.17 -23.59 -2.06
CA GLU A 44 -4.32 -23.38 -3.24
C GLU A 44 -3.28 -22.28 -2.99
N MET A 45 -3.69 -21.18 -2.36
CA MET A 45 -2.80 -20.06 -2.02
C MET A 45 -1.76 -20.40 -0.95
N LYS A 46 -2.02 -21.38 -0.06
CA LYS A 46 -1.01 -21.87 0.92
C LYS A 46 0.13 -22.61 0.22
N THR A 47 -0.18 -23.35 -0.83
CA THR A 47 0.81 -24.10 -1.64
C THR A 47 1.37 -23.29 -2.82
N TYR A 48 0.82 -22.11 -3.08
CA TYR A 48 1.20 -21.29 -4.22
C TYR A 48 2.59 -20.66 -4.03
N ILE A 49 3.54 -21.08 -4.88
CA ILE A 49 4.84 -20.43 -5.04
C ILE A 49 4.72 -19.45 -6.22
N PRO A 50 4.67 -18.12 -6.00
CA PRO A 50 4.59 -17.18 -7.10
C PRO A 50 5.82 -17.29 -8.02
N PRO A 51 5.64 -17.14 -9.35
CA PRO A 51 6.76 -17.08 -10.27
C PRO A 51 7.71 -15.93 -9.87
N GLN A 52 9.01 -16.22 -9.88
CA GLN A 52 10.08 -15.31 -9.47
C GLN A 52 9.95 -13.98 -10.23
N GLY A 53 9.42 -12.95 -9.57
CA GLY A 53 9.19 -11.63 -10.18
C GLY A 53 8.07 -10.84 -9.54
N LYS A 54 7.05 -11.50 -8.98
CA LYS A 54 5.98 -10.84 -8.23
C LYS A 54 6.27 -10.85 -6.73
N THR A 55 7.40 -10.25 -6.34
CA THR A 55 7.69 -10.07 -4.92
C THR A 55 6.61 -9.18 -4.31
N LYS A 56 5.90 -9.69 -3.29
CA LYS A 56 5.05 -8.86 -2.42
C LYS A 56 5.90 -7.66 -2.01
N LYS A 57 5.41 -6.43 -2.23
CA LYS A 57 6.12 -5.19 -1.87
C LYS A 57 6.65 -5.37 -0.46
N LYS A 58 7.96 -5.57 -0.29
CA LYS A 58 8.59 -5.63 1.02
C LYS A 58 8.10 -4.39 1.77
N PHE A 59 7.52 -4.61 2.96
CA PHE A 59 7.18 -3.56 3.89
C PHE A 59 8.46 -2.74 4.07
N LYS A 60 8.45 -1.47 3.64
CA LYS A 60 9.62 -0.62 3.83
C LYS A 60 9.63 -0.32 5.31
N ASP A 61 10.71 -0.66 6.01
CA ASP A 61 10.86 -0.35 7.42
C ASP A 61 10.56 1.15 7.62
N PRO A 62 9.65 1.52 8.54
CA PRO A 62 9.27 2.92 8.76
C PRO A 62 10.45 3.80 9.18
N ASN A 63 11.49 3.19 9.74
CA ASN A 63 12.70 3.86 10.22
C ASN A 63 13.81 3.93 9.16
N ALA A 64 13.67 3.25 8.02
CA ALA A 64 14.65 3.33 6.96
C ALA A 64 14.57 4.72 6.28
N PRO A 65 15.70 5.44 6.16
CA PRO A 65 15.75 6.68 5.40
C PRO A 65 15.14 6.46 4.01
N LYS A 66 14.26 7.38 3.59
CA LYS A 66 13.61 7.33 2.27
C LYS A 66 14.55 7.90 1.22
N ARG A 67 14.62 7.24 0.06
CA ARG A 67 15.48 7.69 -1.06
C ARG A 67 15.22 9.16 -1.40
N PRO A 68 16.27 9.96 -1.61
CA PRO A 68 16.13 11.38 -1.89
C PRO A 68 15.52 11.57 -3.28
N PRO A 69 14.67 12.59 -3.47
CA PRO A 69 14.14 12.93 -4.77
C PRO A 69 15.25 13.44 -5.70
N LEU A 70 15.25 12.97 -6.95
CA LEU A 70 16.16 13.45 -8.00
C LEU A 70 15.79 14.89 -8.41
N ALA A 71 16.70 15.56 -9.12
CA ALA A 71 16.50 16.93 -9.63
C ALA A 71 15.17 17.10 -10.38
N PHE A 72 14.86 16.15 -11.26
CA PHE A 72 13.59 16.11 -12.00
C PHE A 72 12.36 15.96 -11.08
N LEU A 73 12.46 15.21 -9.99
CA LEU A 73 11.34 15.02 -9.06
C LEU A 73 11.11 16.28 -8.21
N LEU A 74 12.15 17.03 -7.88
CA LEU A 74 12.04 18.34 -7.23
C LEU A 74 11.32 19.32 -8.16
N PHE A 75 11.75 19.41 -9.42
CA PHE A 75 11.07 20.18 -10.45
C PHE A 75 9.60 19.74 -10.59
N CYS A 76 9.36 18.43 -10.68
CA CYS A 76 8.00 17.92 -10.78
C CYS A 76 7.12 18.29 -9.57
N SER A 77 7.68 18.37 -8.37
CA SER A 77 6.92 18.74 -7.18
C SER A 77 6.41 20.18 -7.21
N GLU A 78 7.19 21.10 -7.81
CA GLU A 78 6.83 22.52 -7.92
C GLU A 78 5.90 22.79 -9.11
N TYR A 79 6.06 22.04 -10.22
CA TYR A 79 5.31 22.27 -11.46
C TYR A 79 4.05 21.42 -11.61
N ARG A 80 3.94 20.27 -10.91
CA ARG A 80 2.69 19.48 -10.88
C ARG A 80 1.48 20.26 -10.35
N PRO A 81 1.55 21.00 -9.23
CA PRO A 81 0.39 21.76 -8.77
C PRO A 81 0.03 22.89 -9.73
N LYS A 82 1.01 23.54 -10.37
CA LYS A 82 0.79 24.60 -11.37
C LYS A 82 0.03 24.07 -12.59
N THR A 83 0.55 23.00 -13.19
CA THR A 83 -0.07 22.36 -14.37
C THR A 83 -1.41 21.68 -14.06
N LYS A 84 -1.60 21.16 -12.85
CA LYS A 84 -2.89 20.64 -12.40
C LYS A 84 -3.91 21.77 -12.16
N GLY A 85 -3.46 22.95 -11.73
CA GLY A 85 -4.30 24.14 -11.62
C GLY A 85 -4.78 24.67 -12.97
N GLU A 86 -3.89 24.70 -13.97
CA GLU A 86 -4.23 25.09 -15.34
C GLU A 86 -5.08 24.04 -16.07
N HIS A 87 -4.92 22.76 -15.70
CA HIS A 87 -5.63 21.65 -16.30
C HIS A 87 -6.23 20.70 -15.24
N PRO A 88 -7.28 21.11 -14.53
CA PRO A 88 -7.87 20.33 -13.43
C PRO A 88 -8.53 19.01 -13.87
N GLY A 89 -8.72 18.80 -15.18
CA GLY A 89 -9.30 17.58 -15.75
C GLY A 89 -8.30 16.63 -16.43
N LEU A 90 -7.02 16.98 -16.54
CA LEU A 90 -6.04 16.10 -17.17
C LEU A 90 -5.61 14.98 -16.21
N TYR A 91 -5.45 13.79 -16.77
CA TYR A 91 -4.94 12.65 -16.01
C TYR A 91 -3.51 12.94 -15.53
N ASN A 92 -3.19 12.51 -14.30
CA ASN A 92 -1.87 12.71 -13.69
C ASN A 92 -0.71 12.16 -14.54
N GLY A 93 -0.98 11.18 -15.41
CA GLY A 93 -0.03 10.65 -16.38
C GLY A 93 0.30 11.62 -17.51
N ASP A 94 -0.68 12.35 -18.03
CA ASP A 94 -0.46 13.31 -19.12
C ASP A 94 0.24 14.57 -18.61
N VAL A 95 -0.10 14.99 -17.39
CA VAL A 95 0.65 16.03 -16.66
C VAL A 95 2.12 15.62 -16.50
N ALA A 96 2.38 14.35 -16.16
CA ALA A 96 3.75 13.85 -16.02
C ALA A 96 4.52 13.85 -17.35
N LYS A 97 3.87 13.50 -18.46
CA LYS A 97 4.48 13.56 -19.81
C LYS A 97 4.86 14.99 -20.19
N LYS A 98 3.93 15.94 -20.05
CA LYS A 98 4.20 17.37 -20.31
C LYS A 98 5.37 17.90 -19.46
N LEU A 99 5.42 17.52 -18.18
CA LEU A 99 6.52 17.92 -17.30
C LEU A 99 7.86 17.30 -17.71
N GLY A 100 7.86 16.06 -18.20
CA GLY A 100 9.06 15.41 -18.73
C GLY A 100 9.60 16.12 -19.97
N GLU A 101 8.72 16.49 -20.90
CA GLU A 101 9.08 17.27 -22.08
C GLU A 101 9.61 18.66 -21.70
N MET A 102 8.94 19.36 -20.79
CA MET A 102 9.39 20.65 -20.27
C MET A 102 10.76 20.56 -19.57
N TRP A 103 11.01 19.47 -18.84
CA TRP A 103 12.32 19.23 -18.25
C TRP A 103 13.38 18.92 -19.30
N ASN A 104 13.08 18.25 -20.41
CA ASN A 104 14.06 18.05 -21.47
C ASN A 104 14.38 19.36 -22.21
N ASN A 105 13.35 20.18 -22.46
CA ASN A 105 13.45 21.44 -23.20
C ASN A 105 13.98 22.63 -22.37
N THR A 106 13.94 22.57 -21.04
CA THR A 106 14.54 23.62 -20.18
C THR A 106 16.05 23.66 -20.37
N ALA A 107 16.64 24.85 -20.27
CA ALA A 107 18.07 25.04 -20.42
C ALA A 107 18.85 24.37 -19.27
N ALA A 108 20.09 23.94 -19.53
CA ALA A 108 20.97 23.37 -18.51
C ALA A 108 21.20 24.32 -17.32
N GLY A 109 21.13 25.64 -17.55
CA GLY A 109 21.23 26.67 -16.53
C GLY A 109 20.09 26.61 -15.49
N ASP A 110 18.86 26.31 -15.91
CA ASP A 110 17.72 26.19 -15.01
C ASP A 110 17.68 24.83 -14.31
N LYS A 111 18.30 23.80 -14.90
CA LYS A 111 18.45 22.47 -14.27
C LYS A 111 19.52 22.44 -13.19
N GLN A 112 20.61 23.19 -13.37
CA GLN A 112 21.72 23.30 -12.41
C GLN A 112 21.31 23.53 -10.94
N PRO A 113 20.41 24.48 -10.60
CA PRO A 113 20.00 24.66 -9.20
C PRO A 113 19.25 23.43 -8.65
N TYR A 114 18.45 22.74 -9.46
CA TYR A 114 17.76 21.51 -9.04
C TYR A 114 18.72 20.34 -8.89
N GLU A 115 19.74 20.24 -9.76
CA GLU A 115 20.82 19.26 -9.63
C GLU A 115 21.64 19.50 -8.36
N LYS A 116 22.04 20.75 -8.08
CA LYS A 116 22.72 21.10 -6.83
C LYS A 116 21.87 20.80 -5.60
N LYS A 117 20.56 21.11 -5.63
CA LYS A 117 19.62 20.74 -4.56
C LYS A 117 19.54 19.22 -4.38
N ALA A 118 19.43 18.46 -5.48
CA ALA A 118 19.38 17.01 -5.45
C ALA A 118 20.68 16.38 -4.92
N SER A 119 21.84 16.89 -5.31
CA SER A 119 23.15 16.45 -4.81
C SER A 119 23.29 16.66 -3.30
N LYS A 120 22.88 17.84 -2.78
CA LYS A 120 22.87 18.10 -1.33
C LYS A 120 21.96 17.14 -0.57
N LEU A 121 20.76 16.87 -1.10
CA LEU A 121 19.83 15.91 -0.50
C LEU A 121 20.37 14.47 -0.57
N LYS A 122 21.09 14.13 -1.62
CA LYS A 122 21.76 12.84 -1.77
C LYS A 122 22.85 12.65 -0.74
N GLU A 123 23.73 13.62 -0.53
CA GLU A 123 24.77 13.57 0.49
C GLU A 123 24.19 13.43 1.90
N LYS A 124 23.12 14.18 2.20
CA LYS A 124 22.42 14.06 3.48
C LYS A 124 21.86 12.65 3.68
N TYR A 125 21.20 12.12 2.66
CA TYR A 125 20.66 10.76 2.70
C TYR A 125 21.74 9.69 2.86
N GLU A 126 22.90 9.86 2.21
CA GLU A 126 24.03 8.93 2.35
C GLU A 126 24.57 8.90 3.78
N LYS A 127 24.60 10.06 4.46
CA LYS A 127 24.94 10.13 5.89
C LYS A 127 23.85 9.48 6.75
N ASP A 128 22.58 9.77 6.49
CA ASP A 128 21.46 9.23 7.26
C ASP A 128 21.33 7.71 7.10
N ILE A 129 21.54 7.17 5.89
CA ILE A 129 21.50 5.72 5.63
C ILE A 129 22.72 5.01 6.23
N ALA A 130 23.89 5.65 6.25
CA ALA A 130 25.06 5.12 6.94
C ALA A 130 24.80 5.02 8.46
N ALA A 131 24.24 6.07 9.06
CA ALA A 131 23.84 6.08 10.47
C ALA A 131 22.75 5.04 10.77
N TYR A 132 21.75 4.89 9.89
CA TYR A 132 20.70 3.87 10.03
C TYR A 132 21.25 2.45 9.94
N ARG A 133 22.14 2.17 8.98
CA ARG A 133 22.80 0.86 8.84
C ARG A 133 23.69 0.54 10.04
N ALA A 134 24.35 1.54 10.62
CA ALA A 134 25.12 1.36 11.85
C ALA A 134 24.22 1.05 13.05
N LYS A 135 23.05 1.70 13.16
CA LYS A 135 22.06 1.46 14.23
C LYS A 135 21.31 0.14 14.09
N GLY A 136 21.09 -0.36 12.87
CA GLY A 136 20.45 -1.65 12.60
C GLY A 136 21.38 -2.88 12.75
N LYS A 137 22.64 -2.67 13.13
CA LYS A 137 23.63 -3.70 13.45
C LYS A 137 23.89 -3.82 14.97
N ALA A 138 22.94 -3.37 15.80
CA ALA A 138 22.91 -3.62 17.23
C ALA A 138 21.79 -4.60 17.57
#